data_AF-A0A917DYB5-F1
#
_entry.id   AF-A0A917DYB5-F1
#
_cell.length_a   1.000
_cell.length_b   1.000
_cell.length_c   1.000
_cell.angle_alpha   90.00
_cell.angle_beta   90.00
_cell.angle_gamma   90.00
#
_symmetry.space_group_name_H-M   'P 1'
#
loop_
_entity.id
_entity.type
_entity.pdbx_description
1 polymer ?
#
loop_
_entity_poly.entity_id
_entity_poly.type
_entity_poly.pdbx_seq_one_letter_code
_entity_poly.pdbx_strand_id
1 'polypeptide(L)'
;MDTPNVQVSQFMLTPLTPLLSKAHYSNFLTHLQHNREWSPFISGLHMVSIGLRKRSPRKKVRLSGRMRADYDWIDLSIRDISKKGLMAESADPPDRGHYIEIRRFEQILIGRVVWRNGNRFGVMLSDEIDFDAVIEGKANGTANDRRNYSTRPENCQARIIQSPDDWRWVGQVFERTSLTLGGAAIIATTAYYAFDAISKPMAAIGSALKP
;
A
#
# COMPACT_ATOMS: atom_id res chain seq x y z
N MET A 1 -25.60 7.04 -66.47
CA MET A 1 -25.14 5.81 -65.80
C MET A 1 -25.68 5.88 -64.40
N ASP A 2 -26.72 5.10 -64.19
CA ASP A 2 -27.75 5.34 -63.19
C ASP A 2 -27.52 4.50 -61.94
N THR A 3 -28.22 4.85 -60.86
CA THR A 3 -28.16 4.15 -59.57
C THR A 3 -28.98 2.85 -59.60
N PRO A 4 -28.83 1.95 -58.60
CA PRO A 4 -29.54 2.11 -57.32
C PRO A 4 -28.63 1.82 -56.10
N ASN A 5 -28.75 2.48 -54.94
CA ASN A 5 -29.90 2.72 -54.08
C ASN A 5 -30.50 1.42 -53.46
N VAL A 6 -30.03 1.07 -52.26
CA VAL A 6 -30.65 0.04 -51.42
C VAL A 6 -31.01 0.68 -50.07
N GLN A 7 -32.29 1.02 -49.90
CA GLN A 7 -32.88 1.21 -48.59
C GLN A 7 -33.34 -0.13 -48.03
N VAL A 8 -33.08 -0.39 -46.74
CA VAL A 8 -33.79 -1.44 -45.99
C VAL A 8 -34.25 -0.89 -44.64
N SER A 9 -35.57 -0.71 -44.58
CA SER A 9 -36.48 -0.86 -43.44
C SER A 9 -36.09 -0.34 -42.05
N GLN A 10 -36.84 0.68 -41.67
CA GLN A 10 -37.20 1.03 -40.29
C GLN A 10 -37.60 -0.21 -39.45
N PHE A 11 -37.15 -0.26 -38.21
CA PHE A 11 -37.88 -0.91 -37.12
C PHE A 11 -38.20 0.14 -36.04
N MET A 12 -39.45 0.61 -36.03
CA MET A 12 -40.03 1.11 -34.79
C MET A 12 -40.43 -0.08 -33.91
N LEU A 13 -40.28 0.03 -32.59
CA LEU A 13 -41.42 -0.01 -31.65
C LEU A 13 -40.94 0.19 -30.20
N THR A 14 -41.24 1.37 -29.66
CA THR A 14 -41.64 1.72 -28.28
C THR A 14 -40.88 1.21 -27.04
N PRO A 15 -40.61 2.10 -26.04
CA PRO A 15 -40.07 1.72 -24.74
C PRO A 15 -41.14 1.23 -23.76
N LEU A 16 -40.76 0.37 -22.82
CA LEU A 16 -41.58 -0.01 -21.65
C LEU A 16 -40.87 0.36 -20.34
N THR A 17 -41.32 1.47 -19.74
CA THR A 17 -41.05 1.83 -18.34
C THR A 17 -42.04 1.15 -17.40
N PRO A 18 -41.58 0.51 -16.31
CA PRO A 18 -42.39 0.30 -15.12
C PRO A 18 -42.12 1.40 -14.08
N LEU A 19 -43.11 2.25 -13.86
CA LEU A 19 -43.23 3.11 -12.68
C LEU A 19 -43.66 2.25 -11.48
N LEU A 20 -42.81 2.13 -10.45
CA LEU A 20 -43.17 1.70 -9.09
C LEU A 20 -42.24 2.45 -8.12
N SER A 21 -42.68 3.62 -7.65
CA SER A 21 -43.43 3.81 -6.39
C SER A 21 -42.51 3.91 -5.17
N LYS A 22 -42.30 5.16 -4.73
CA LYS A 22 -41.74 5.49 -3.41
C LYS A 22 -42.88 5.52 -2.39
N ALA A 23 -42.99 4.53 -1.51
CA ALA A 23 -43.66 4.65 -0.21
C ALA A 23 -43.38 3.43 0.68
N HIS A 24 -43.57 3.59 1.99
CA HIS A 24 -43.76 2.52 2.98
C HIS A 24 -42.66 1.44 3.12
N TYR A 25 -41.60 1.78 3.88
CA TYR A 25 -41.04 0.86 4.90
C TYR A 25 -40.46 1.68 6.07
N SER A 26 -41.35 2.32 6.84
CA SER A 26 -41.08 2.69 8.23
C SER A 26 -42.02 1.91 9.15
N ASN A 27 -41.58 1.69 10.38
CA ASN A 27 -42.34 1.09 11.49
C ASN A 27 -42.59 -0.42 11.41
N PHE A 28 -41.56 -1.21 11.72
CA PHE A 28 -41.73 -2.53 12.34
C PHE A 28 -40.62 -2.78 13.38
N LEU A 29 -40.60 -1.95 14.42
CA LEU A 29 -39.59 -1.99 15.51
C LEU A 29 -40.23 -1.89 16.90
N THR A 30 -41.40 -2.49 17.08
CA THR A 30 -42.08 -2.57 18.39
C THR A 30 -42.95 -3.83 18.47
N HIS A 31 -42.34 -4.98 18.78
CA HIS A 31 -42.88 -6.02 19.67
C HIS A 31 -41.84 -7.11 19.93
N LEU A 32 -41.99 -7.82 21.06
CA LEU A 32 -41.19 -8.96 21.54
C LEU A 32 -39.89 -8.68 22.33
N GLN A 33 -39.99 -7.83 23.35
CA GLN A 33 -39.31 -8.11 24.62
C GLN A 33 -40.11 -9.14 25.45
N HIS A 34 -40.02 -10.45 25.13
CA HIS A 34 -40.44 -11.49 26.08
C HIS A 34 -39.85 -12.87 25.76
N ASN A 35 -38.68 -13.20 26.31
CA ASN A 35 -38.49 -14.37 27.19
C ASN A 35 -37.03 -14.53 27.62
N ARG A 36 -36.83 -15.01 28.85
CA ARG A 36 -35.53 -15.39 29.39
C ARG A 36 -35.26 -16.88 29.19
N GLU A 37 -33.97 -17.23 29.26
CA GLU A 37 -33.44 -18.50 29.77
C GLU A 37 -33.79 -19.81 29.02
N TRP A 38 -32.97 -20.13 28.01
CA TRP A 38 -32.31 -21.43 27.71
C TRP A 38 -31.27 -21.16 26.59
N SER A 39 -30.07 -21.77 26.49
CA SER A 39 -29.23 -22.52 27.45
C SER A 39 -27.73 -22.36 27.03
N PRO A 40 -26.73 -22.52 27.91
CA PRO A 40 -25.35 -22.09 27.64
C PRO A 40 -24.46 -23.21 27.08
N PHE A 41 -24.55 -23.56 25.78
CA PHE A 41 -23.65 -24.58 25.20
C PHE A 41 -23.43 -24.53 23.67
N ILE A 42 -22.86 -23.43 23.13
CA ILE A 42 -22.11 -23.51 21.86
C ILE A 42 -20.78 -22.76 22.00
N SER A 43 -19.71 -23.57 22.01
CA SER A 43 -18.38 -23.36 21.41
C SER A 43 -17.83 -21.94 21.30
N GLY A 44 -16.64 -21.74 21.89
CA GLY A 44 -15.84 -20.54 21.73
C GLY A 44 -15.46 -20.27 20.27
N LEU A 45 -16.26 -19.47 19.58
CA LEU A 45 -15.84 -18.78 18.39
C LEU A 45 -14.80 -17.74 18.82
N HIS A 46 -13.53 -17.93 18.44
CA HIS A 46 -12.55 -16.85 18.51
C HIS A 46 -13.11 -15.69 17.70
N MET A 47 -13.62 -14.65 18.39
CA MET A 47 -14.05 -13.42 17.77
C MET A 47 -12.81 -12.71 17.26
N VAL A 48 -12.39 -13.09 16.05
CA VAL A 48 -11.45 -12.32 15.23
C VAL A 48 -12.12 -10.97 15.07
N SER A 49 -11.68 -10.00 15.87
CA SER A 49 -12.05 -8.62 15.68
C SER A 49 -11.45 -8.20 14.34
N ILE A 50 -12.28 -8.28 13.29
CA ILE A 50 -12.02 -7.61 12.03
C ILE A 50 -11.89 -6.15 12.39
N GLY A 51 -10.65 -5.69 12.56
CA GLY A 51 -10.34 -4.39 13.08
C GLY A 51 -10.89 -3.35 12.11
N LEU A 52 -12.09 -2.85 12.40
CA LEU A 52 -12.78 -1.81 11.65
C LEU A 52 -12.04 -0.49 11.87
N ARG A 53 -10.83 -0.40 11.31
CA ARG A 53 -10.04 0.82 11.25
C ARG A 53 -10.82 1.81 10.41
N LYS A 54 -11.62 2.65 11.09
CA LYS A 54 -12.51 3.64 10.49
C LYS A 54 -11.74 4.41 9.41
N ARG A 55 -12.09 4.14 8.14
CA ARG A 55 -11.39 4.72 6.99
C ARG A 55 -11.48 6.24 7.11
N SER A 56 -10.35 6.93 6.93
CA SER A 56 -10.31 8.39 6.98
C SER A 56 -11.35 8.99 6.02
N PRO A 57 -12.05 10.08 6.41
CA PRO A 57 -13.06 10.69 5.56
C PRO A 57 -12.46 11.09 4.21
N ARG A 58 -13.26 10.97 3.15
CA ARG A 58 -12.87 11.30 1.78
C ARG A 58 -13.78 12.38 1.22
N LYS A 59 -13.20 13.43 0.64
CA LYS A 59 -13.92 14.48 -0.09
C LYS A 59 -13.94 14.08 -1.57
N LYS A 60 -15.13 13.96 -2.16
CA LYS A 60 -15.29 13.74 -3.61
C LYS A 60 -14.99 15.06 -4.32
N VAL A 61 -14.14 15.01 -5.33
CA VAL A 61 -13.64 16.19 -6.05
C VAL A 61 -13.50 15.87 -7.54
N ARG A 62 -13.35 16.89 -8.38
CA ARG A 62 -12.95 16.72 -9.79
C ARG A 62 -11.88 17.76 -10.11
N LEU A 63 -10.65 17.47 -9.72
CA LEU A 63 -9.52 18.37 -9.92
C LEU A 63 -8.69 17.87 -11.11
N SER A 64 -8.21 18.78 -11.96
CA SER A 64 -7.15 18.49 -12.92
C SER A 64 -5.78 18.51 -12.24
N GLY A 65 -4.84 17.78 -12.81
CA GLY A 65 -3.42 17.75 -12.46
C GLY A 65 -2.63 17.00 -13.52
N ARG A 66 -1.31 16.96 -13.40
CA ARG A 66 -0.43 16.18 -14.28
C ARG A 66 0.43 15.27 -13.43
N MET A 67 0.66 14.04 -13.86
CA MET A 67 1.63 13.13 -13.24
C MET A 67 2.88 13.00 -14.08
N ARG A 68 4.02 12.83 -13.41
CA ARG A 68 5.28 12.47 -14.04
C ARG A 68 5.23 11.01 -14.48
N ALA A 69 5.31 10.76 -15.79
CA ALA A 69 5.73 9.47 -16.34
C ALA A 69 7.24 9.52 -16.64
N ASP A 70 7.83 8.39 -17.03
CA ASP A 70 9.29 8.21 -17.17
C ASP A 70 9.96 9.39 -17.89
N TYR A 71 9.43 9.76 -19.06
CA TYR A 71 9.94 10.85 -19.88
C TYR A 71 8.98 12.02 -20.06
N ASP A 72 7.66 11.85 -19.88
CA ASP A 72 6.64 12.89 -20.14
C ASP A 72 5.78 13.28 -18.90
N TRP A 73 4.82 14.18 -19.08
CA TRP A 73 3.80 14.61 -18.12
C TRP A 73 2.41 14.24 -18.63
N ILE A 74 1.80 13.22 -18.03
CA ILE A 74 0.47 12.72 -18.42
C ILE A 74 -0.61 13.43 -17.59
N ASP A 75 -1.66 13.90 -18.26
CA ASP A 75 -2.77 14.55 -17.57
C ASP A 75 -3.62 13.54 -16.78
N LEU A 76 -4.14 13.99 -15.63
CA LEU A 76 -5.02 13.20 -14.78
C LEU A 76 -6.15 14.02 -14.16
N SER A 77 -7.17 13.32 -13.68
CA SER A 77 -8.23 13.89 -12.86
C SER A 77 -8.34 13.21 -11.50
N ILE A 78 -8.16 13.98 -10.43
CA ILE A 78 -8.37 13.52 -9.05
C ILE A 78 -9.88 13.45 -8.79
N ARG A 79 -10.35 12.29 -8.31
CA ARG A 79 -11.77 11.92 -8.11
C ARG A 79 -12.19 11.89 -6.63
N ASP A 80 -11.30 11.49 -5.73
CA ASP A 80 -11.46 11.70 -4.29
C ASP A 80 -10.11 11.92 -3.59
N ILE A 81 -10.16 12.60 -2.45
CA ILE A 81 -8.99 12.97 -1.66
C ILE A 81 -9.22 12.69 -0.17
N SER A 82 -8.18 12.24 0.52
CA SER A 82 -8.15 11.83 1.93
C SER A 82 -6.72 12.05 2.50
N LYS A 83 -6.55 12.20 3.82
CA LYS A 83 -5.33 12.85 4.38
C LYS A 83 -4.02 12.19 3.93
N LYS A 84 -4.05 10.88 3.68
CA LYS A 84 -2.92 10.05 3.26
C LYS A 84 -3.08 9.43 1.87
N GLY A 85 -3.98 9.93 1.02
CA GLY A 85 -4.23 9.29 -0.27
C GLY A 85 -5.37 9.85 -1.09
N LEU A 86 -5.33 9.59 -2.39
CA LEU A 86 -6.30 10.06 -3.37
C LEU A 86 -6.68 8.95 -4.36
N MET A 87 -7.80 9.14 -5.04
CA MET A 87 -8.15 8.40 -6.26
C MET A 87 -7.95 9.33 -7.44
N ALA A 88 -7.24 8.86 -8.47
CA ALA A 88 -7.06 9.56 -9.73
C ALA A 88 -7.48 8.69 -10.92
N GLU A 89 -7.67 9.34 -12.06
CA GLU A 89 -8.06 8.76 -13.33
C GLU A 89 -7.18 9.38 -14.43
N SER A 90 -6.57 8.56 -15.29
CA SER A 90 -5.72 9.01 -16.41
C SER A 90 -5.88 8.05 -17.60
N ALA A 91 -5.46 8.48 -18.79
CA ALA A 91 -5.52 7.67 -20.01
C ALA A 91 -4.59 6.45 -19.91
N ASP A 92 -3.38 6.65 -19.39
CA ASP A 92 -2.40 5.59 -19.12
C ASP A 92 -2.04 5.57 -17.63
N PRO A 93 -2.77 4.81 -16.80
CA PRO A 93 -2.57 4.82 -15.35
C PRO A 93 -1.43 3.88 -14.92
N PRO A 94 -0.57 4.33 -13.98
CA PRO A 94 0.58 3.57 -13.50
C PRO A 94 0.19 2.28 -12.77
N ASP A 95 1.08 1.28 -12.82
CA ASP A 95 0.86 -0.01 -12.17
C ASP A 95 0.99 0.03 -10.65
N ARG A 96 0.31 -0.91 -9.99
CA ARG A 96 0.35 -1.08 -8.53
C ARG A 96 1.80 -1.23 -8.05
N GLY A 97 2.18 -0.45 -7.05
CA GLY A 97 3.53 -0.41 -6.49
C GLY A 97 4.40 0.74 -7.01
N HIS A 98 4.08 1.35 -8.16
CA HIS A 98 4.84 2.49 -8.69
C HIS A 98 4.73 3.71 -7.77
N TYR A 99 5.84 4.46 -7.69
CA TYR A 99 5.88 5.79 -7.08
C TYR A 99 5.65 6.83 -8.16
N ILE A 100 4.80 7.81 -7.88
CA ILE A 100 4.47 8.89 -8.81
C ILE A 100 4.52 10.25 -8.13
N GLU A 101 4.85 11.25 -8.94
CA GLU A 101 4.76 12.66 -8.61
C GLU A 101 3.56 13.26 -9.35
N ILE A 102 2.61 13.86 -8.63
CA ILE A 102 1.45 14.56 -9.17
C ILE A 102 1.60 16.05 -8.90
N ARG A 103 1.57 16.87 -9.95
CA ARG A 103 1.58 18.34 -9.87
C ARG A 103 0.19 18.92 -10.10
N ARG A 104 -0.20 19.88 -9.26
CA ARG A 104 -1.40 20.70 -9.41
C ARG A 104 -1.14 22.09 -8.84
N PHE A 105 -1.14 23.12 -9.68
CA PHE A 105 -0.76 24.49 -9.28
C PHE A 105 0.58 24.46 -8.52
N GLU A 106 0.65 24.99 -7.30
CA GLU A 106 1.86 25.03 -6.47
C GLU A 106 2.14 23.70 -5.71
N GLN A 107 1.16 22.80 -5.72
CA GLN A 107 1.21 21.52 -5.00
C GLN A 107 1.95 20.45 -5.81
N ILE A 108 2.85 19.75 -5.10
CA ILE A 108 3.48 18.51 -5.57
C ILE A 108 3.11 17.43 -4.56
N LEU A 109 2.42 16.39 -5.03
CA LEU A 109 1.95 15.27 -4.23
C LEU A 109 2.74 14.03 -4.65
N ILE A 110 3.51 13.46 -3.72
CA ILE A 110 4.30 12.24 -3.95
C ILE A 110 3.60 11.07 -3.25
N GLY A 111 3.49 9.93 -3.94
CA GLY A 111 2.89 8.74 -3.34
C GLY A 111 3.06 7.46 -4.16
N ARG A 112 2.65 6.33 -3.57
CA ARG A 112 2.70 4.99 -4.17
C ARG A 112 1.31 4.54 -4.62
N VAL A 113 1.21 3.97 -5.81
CA VAL A 113 -0.02 3.34 -6.31
C VAL A 113 -0.34 2.08 -5.48
N VAL A 114 -1.47 2.07 -4.80
CA VAL A 114 -1.90 0.96 -3.93
C VAL A 114 -2.89 0.00 -4.61
N TRP A 115 -3.62 0.47 -5.62
CA TRP A 115 -4.48 -0.33 -6.49
C TRP A 115 -4.69 0.36 -7.84
N ARG A 116 -4.94 -0.43 -8.89
CA ARG A 116 -5.33 0.00 -10.26
C ARG A 116 -6.60 -0.76 -10.65
N ASN A 117 -7.53 -0.11 -11.34
CA ASN A 117 -8.74 -0.72 -11.91
C ASN A 117 -9.15 0.08 -13.17
N GLY A 118 -8.90 -0.50 -14.34
CA GLY A 118 -9.09 0.20 -15.62
C GLY A 118 -8.27 1.48 -15.68
N ASN A 119 -8.93 2.60 -16.03
CA ASN A 119 -8.33 3.94 -16.09
C ASN A 119 -8.16 4.63 -14.70
N ARG A 120 -8.61 3.99 -13.60
CA ARG A 120 -8.57 4.54 -12.24
C ARG A 120 -7.52 3.87 -11.39
N PHE A 121 -6.92 4.65 -10.49
CA PHE A 121 -5.94 4.15 -9.54
C PHE A 121 -6.04 4.90 -8.21
N GLY A 122 -5.64 4.21 -7.14
CA GLY A 122 -5.52 4.78 -5.80
C GLY A 122 -4.08 5.00 -5.43
N VAL A 123 -3.78 6.18 -4.92
CA VAL A 123 -2.44 6.59 -4.47
C VAL A 123 -2.45 6.72 -2.95
N MET A 124 -1.47 6.13 -2.28
CA MET A 124 -1.14 6.42 -0.89
C MET A 124 -0.02 7.47 -0.89
N LEU A 125 -0.29 8.65 -0.35
CA LEU A 125 0.68 9.74 -0.30
C LEU A 125 1.74 9.48 0.77
N SER A 126 2.97 9.93 0.52
CA SER A 126 4.08 9.83 1.47
C SER A 126 3.86 10.69 2.71
N ASP A 127 3.33 11.90 2.51
CA ASP A 127 3.04 12.89 3.55
C ASP A 127 1.54 13.11 3.74
N GLU A 128 1.15 13.65 4.90
CA GLU A 128 -0.21 14.13 5.12
C GLU A 128 -0.43 15.49 4.45
N ILE A 129 -1.59 15.64 3.79
CA ILE A 129 -1.96 16.83 3.03
C ILE A 129 -3.18 17.54 3.61
N ASP A 130 -3.21 18.87 3.47
CA ASP A 130 -4.42 19.65 3.65
C ASP A 130 -5.32 19.55 2.40
N PHE A 131 -6.59 19.24 2.62
CA PHE A 131 -7.59 19.10 1.56
C PHE A 131 -7.89 20.41 0.88
N ASP A 132 -8.05 21.45 1.67
CA ASP A 132 -8.62 22.69 1.19
C ASP A 132 -7.53 23.50 0.47
N ALA A 133 -6.28 23.46 0.96
CA ALA A 133 -5.11 23.89 0.19
C ALA A 133 -4.97 23.14 -1.16
N VAL A 134 -5.14 21.81 -1.20
CA VAL A 134 -5.04 21.03 -2.44
C VAL A 134 -6.23 21.25 -3.38
N ILE A 135 -7.37 21.74 -2.90
CA ILE A 135 -8.52 22.16 -3.73
C ILE A 135 -8.30 23.60 -4.26
N GLU A 136 -7.92 24.53 -3.39
CA GLU A 136 -7.65 25.93 -3.73
C GLU A 136 -6.43 26.11 -4.65
N GLY A 137 -5.47 25.19 -4.60
CA GLY A 137 -4.26 25.21 -5.44
C GLY A 137 -3.07 26.00 -4.85
N LYS A 138 -3.23 26.54 -3.64
CA LYS A 138 -2.16 27.16 -2.84
C LYS A 138 -1.15 26.11 -2.41
N ALA A 139 0.09 26.52 -2.13
CA ALA A 139 1.10 25.69 -1.45
C ALA A 139 0.58 25.08 -0.13
N ASN A 140 1.14 23.93 0.28
CA ASN A 140 0.70 23.24 1.50
C ASN A 140 1.25 24.00 2.71
N GLY A 141 0.37 24.64 3.48
CA GLY A 141 0.73 25.40 4.69
C GLY A 141 1.24 24.53 5.85
N THR A 142 1.38 23.22 5.66
CA THR A 142 2.00 22.32 6.62
C THR A 142 3.47 22.69 6.79
N ALA A 143 3.93 22.80 8.03
CA ALA A 143 5.31 23.20 8.40
C ALA A 143 6.42 22.22 7.93
N ASN A 144 6.08 21.24 7.10
CA ASN A 144 6.97 20.25 6.50
C ASN A 144 7.11 20.40 4.97
N ASP A 145 6.47 21.40 4.31
CA ASP A 145 6.78 21.71 2.91
C ASP A 145 8.19 22.32 2.82
N ARG A 146 9.15 21.45 2.47
CA ARG A 146 10.58 21.76 2.33
C ARG A 146 10.88 22.87 1.31
N ARG A 147 9.92 23.25 0.46
CA ARG A 147 10.06 24.31 -0.55
C ARG A 147 9.62 25.68 -0.05
N ASN A 148 8.85 25.75 1.04
CA ASN A 148 8.43 27.03 1.60
C ASN A 148 9.52 27.59 2.53
N TYR A 149 10.44 28.37 1.95
CA TYR A 149 11.58 28.96 2.66
C TYR A 149 11.17 29.91 3.78
N SER A 150 10.02 30.59 3.70
CA SER A 150 9.60 31.56 4.73
C SER A 150 8.96 30.92 5.97
N THR A 151 8.46 29.68 5.87
CA THR A 151 8.00 28.89 7.03
C THR A 151 9.01 27.84 7.49
N ARG A 152 10.22 27.83 6.93
CA ARG A 152 11.28 26.90 7.34
C ARG A 152 11.78 27.32 8.73
N PRO A 153 11.64 26.49 9.77
CA PRO A 153 12.27 26.78 11.06
C PRO A 153 13.79 26.81 10.87
N GLU A 154 14.47 27.82 11.41
CA GLU A 154 15.92 28.00 11.22
C GLU A 154 16.71 26.77 11.70
N ASN A 155 16.24 26.11 12.75
CA ASN A 155 16.74 24.83 13.26
C ASN A 155 16.25 23.60 12.46
N CYS A 156 16.11 23.71 11.14
CA CYS A 156 15.86 22.57 10.27
C CYS A 156 17.14 21.75 10.08
N GLN A 157 17.57 21.07 11.15
CA GLN A 157 18.48 19.94 11.04
C GLN A 157 17.95 19.03 9.93
N ALA A 158 18.82 18.61 9.02
CA ALA A 158 18.43 17.68 7.98
C ALA A 158 17.93 16.40 8.65
N ARG A 159 16.61 16.23 8.73
CA ARG A 159 15.98 14.99 9.15
C ARG A 159 16.20 13.99 8.02
N ILE A 160 17.41 13.44 7.98
CA ILE A 160 17.81 12.27 7.21
C ILE A 160 16.65 11.29 7.39
N ILE A 161 16.13 10.80 6.27
CA ILE A 161 14.99 9.87 6.28
C ILE A 161 15.50 8.58 6.94
N GLN A 162 15.28 8.46 8.25
CA GLN A 162 15.79 7.35 9.06
C GLN A 162 15.08 6.03 8.75
N SER A 163 13.94 6.09 8.04
CA SER A 163 13.09 4.97 7.67
C SER A 163 13.19 4.52 6.20
N PRO A 164 14.31 3.91 5.75
CA PRO A 164 14.30 2.84 4.75
C PRO A 164 13.79 1.54 5.42
N ASP A 165 12.55 1.60 5.91
CA ASP A 165 11.94 0.53 6.70
C ASP A 165 11.46 -0.59 5.77
N ASP A 166 12.27 -1.64 5.69
CA ASP A 166 11.85 -3.07 5.65
C ASP A 166 13.05 -4.00 5.36
N TRP A 167 14.15 -3.49 4.77
CA TRP A 167 15.26 -4.34 4.30
C TRP A 167 16.56 -4.22 5.11
N ARG A 168 16.71 -3.20 5.96
CA ARG A 168 17.95 -3.00 6.74
C ARG A 168 18.14 -4.07 7.83
N TRP A 169 17.06 -4.58 8.42
CA TRP A 169 17.12 -5.66 9.40
C TRP A 169 17.55 -6.98 8.75
N VAL A 170 17.13 -7.25 7.51
CA VAL A 170 17.55 -8.42 6.73
C VAL A 170 19.07 -8.40 6.51
N GLY A 171 19.63 -7.24 6.15
CA GLY A 171 21.08 -7.05 6.04
C GLY A 171 21.83 -7.33 7.34
N GLN A 172 21.36 -6.78 8.48
CA GLN A 172 21.97 -6.99 9.80
C GLN A 172 21.88 -8.44 10.29
N VAL A 173 20.79 -9.15 9.97
CA VAL A 173 20.67 -10.58 10.25
C VAL A 173 21.64 -11.37 9.39
N PHE A 174 21.68 -11.12 8.07
CA PHE A 174 22.58 -11.82 7.15
C PHE A 174 24.06 -11.65 7.54
N GLU A 175 24.48 -10.43 7.87
CA GLU A 175 25.83 -10.12 8.35
C GLU A 175 26.19 -10.98 9.58
N ARG A 176 25.38 -10.91 10.64
CA ARG A 176 25.62 -11.66 11.89
C ARG A 176 25.58 -13.18 11.68
N THR A 177 24.65 -13.68 10.89
CA THR A 177 24.55 -15.11 10.55
C THR A 177 25.78 -15.58 9.77
N SER A 178 26.25 -14.80 8.77
CA SER A 178 27.42 -15.16 7.98
C SER A 178 28.71 -15.23 8.81
N LEU A 179 28.93 -14.25 9.71
CA LEU A 179 30.09 -14.24 10.61
C LEU A 179 30.06 -15.40 11.60
N THR A 180 28.88 -15.72 12.16
CA THR A 180 28.73 -16.82 13.12
C THR A 180 28.97 -18.18 12.46
N LEU A 181 28.41 -18.41 11.27
CA LEU A 181 28.60 -19.66 10.51
C LEU A 181 30.05 -19.81 10.02
N GLY A 182 30.65 -18.74 9.49
CA GLY A 182 32.06 -18.75 9.05
C GLY A 182 33.03 -19.03 10.20
N GLY A 183 32.85 -18.36 11.34
CA GLY A 183 33.68 -18.60 12.54
C GLY A 183 33.56 -20.03 13.06
N ALA A 184 32.34 -20.55 13.15
CA ALA A 184 32.10 -21.94 13.59
C ALA A 184 32.76 -22.97 12.66
N ALA A 185 32.68 -22.77 11.34
CA ALA A 185 33.30 -23.65 10.35
C ALA A 185 34.83 -23.68 10.46
N ILE A 186 35.48 -22.51 10.66
CA ILE A 186 36.94 -22.42 10.85
C ILE A 186 37.38 -23.15 12.12
N ILE A 187 36.68 -22.95 13.24
CA ILE A 187 36.97 -23.60 14.53
C ILE A 187 36.83 -25.13 14.39
N ALA A 188 35.72 -25.61 13.83
CA ALA A 188 35.47 -27.05 13.64
C ALA A 188 36.53 -27.71 12.75
N THR A 189 36.90 -27.06 11.65
CA THR A 189 37.95 -27.53 10.73
C THR A 189 39.31 -27.61 11.42
N THR A 190 39.66 -26.59 12.20
CA THR A 190 40.94 -26.55 12.96
C THR A 190 41.00 -27.65 14.02
N ALA A 191 39.90 -27.85 14.76
CA ALA A 191 39.80 -28.90 15.77
C ALA A 191 39.91 -30.31 15.17
N TYR A 192 39.31 -30.54 13.99
CA TYR A 192 39.41 -31.82 13.27
C TYR A 192 40.87 -32.16 12.90
N TYR A 193 41.61 -31.22 12.29
CA TYR A 193 43.02 -31.46 11.94
C TYR A 193 43.91 -31.61 13.17
N ALA A 194 43.66 -30.87 14.26
CA ALA A 194 44.40 -31.05 15.51
C ALA A 194 44.17 -32.44 16.12
N PHE A 195 42.93 -32.95 16.09
CA PHE A 195 42.60 -34.29 16.58
C PHE A 195 43.23 -35.40 15.72
N ASP A 196 43.20 -35.28 14.39
CA ASP A 196 43.86 -36.21 13.48
C ASP A 196 45.40 -36.24 13.69
N ALA A 197 46.02 -35.07 13.90
CA ALA A 197 47.45 -34.96 14.17
C ALA A 197 47.87 -35.60 15.50
N ILE A 198 47.04 -35.53 16.55
CA ILE A 198 47.33 -36.10 17.88
C ILE A 198 46.98 -37.59 17.98
N SER A 199 45.91 -38.04 17.31
CA SER A 199 45.45 -39.44 17.40
C SER A 199 46.42 -40.44 16.76
N LYS A 200 47.07 -40.08 15.64
CA LYS A 200 48.06 -40.93 14.95
C LYS A 200 49.25 -41.37 15.84
N PRO A 201 50.02 -40.47 16.48
CA PRO A 201 51.13 -40.88 17.35
C PRO A 201 50.64 -41.60 18.62
N MET A 202 49.48 -41.24 19.18
CA MET A 202 48.90 -41.95 20.32
C MET A 202 48.55 -43.41 19.99
N ALA A 203 47.97 -43.65 18.81
CA ALA A 203 47.69 -45.01 18.32
C ALA A 203 48.98 -45.82 18.10
N ALA A 204 50.03 -45.21 17.55
CA ALA A 204 51.33 -45.85 17.37
C ALA A 204 51.95 -46.28 18.72
N ILE A 205 51.97 -45.38 19.71
CA ILE A 205 52.46 -45.67 21.07
C ILE A 205 51.63 -46.78 21.73
N GLY A 206 50.30 -46.73 21.62
CA GLY A 206 49.40 -47.76 22.15
C GLY A 206 49.57 -49.13 21.47
N SER A 207 50.06 -49.18 20.22
CA SER A 207 50.39 -50.44 19.55
C SER A 207 51.73 -51.03 20.00
N ALA A 208 52.74 -50.17 20.28
CA ALA A 208 54.07 -50.59 20.73
C ALA A 208 54.10 -51.04 22.21
N LEU A 209 53.09 -50.69 23.00
CA LEU A 209 52.96 -51.05 24.42
C LEU A 209 52.19 -52.36 24.67
N LYS A 210 51.72 -53.05 23.64
CA LYS A 210 51.09 -54.38 23.79
C LYS A 210 52.19 -55.45 23.84
N PRO A 211 52.32 -56.21 24.95
CA PRO A 211 53.29 -57.29 25.08
C PRO A 211 52.86 -58.56 24.31
#